data_AF-A0A177WWA0-F1
#
_entry.id   AF-A0A177WWA0-F1
#
_cell.length_a   1.000
_cell.length_b   1.000
_cell.length_c   1.000
_cell.angle_alpha   90.00
_cell.angle_beta   90.00
_cell.angle_gamma   90.00
#
_symmetry.space_group_name_H-M   'P 1'
#
loop_
_entity.id
_entity.type
_entity.pdbx_description
1 polymer ?
#
loop_
_entity_poly.entity_id
_entity_poly.type
_entity_poly.pdbx_seq_one_letter_code
_entity_poly.pdbx_strand_id
1 'polypeptide(L)'
;MSFKFLKHSHIPSKKWFYNNLKGESVSSNDYNEMVFTHTNLYDLLNDYNNLDAKPGVEATKKLGNFFQSLNLDIHKDGIFVPRLTLKYLWHTKSKDCEFQLFKGNEELYHKYRDNLVGGPSIVFHHYQEKDDQN
;
A
#
# COMPACT_ATOMS: atom_id res chain seq x y z
N MET A 1 -8.14 -23.15 -16.11
CA MET A 1 -9.31 -23.77 -15.45
C MET A 1 -10.56 -23.11 -16.00
N SER A 2 -11.56 -23.85 -16.50
CA SER A 2 -12.74 -23.24 -17.14
C SER A 2 -13.73 -22.73 -16.09
N PHE A 3 -14.29 -21.53 -16.27
CA PHE A 3 -15.36 -20.99 -15.40
C PHE A 3 -16.55 -21.94 -15.25
N LYS A 4 -16.82 -22.76 -16.28
CA LYS A 4 -17.87 -23.78 -16.22
C LYS A 4 -17.63 -24.80 -15.10
N PHE A 5 -16.38 -25.17 -14.84
CA PHE A 5 -16.06 -26.13 -13.78
C PHE A 5 -16.33 -25.53 -12.38
N LEU A 6 -15.90 -24.30 -12.15
CA LEU A 6 -16.03 -23.64 -10.85
C LEU A 6 -17.50 -23.40 -10.45
N LYS A 7 -18.37 -23.10 -11.43
CA LYS A 7 -19.81 -22.90 -11.19
C LYS A 7 -20.54 -24.16 -10.71
N HIS A 8 -20.01 -25.35 -11.02
CA HIS A 8 -20.57 -26.63 -10.56
C HIS A 8 -19.77 -27.23 -9.40
N SER A 9 -18.74 -26.54 -8.91
CA SER A 9 -17.90 -26.99 -7.81
C SER A 9 -18.47 -26.53 -6.48
N HIS A 10 -18.59 -27.45 -5.52
CA HIS A 10 -18.96 -27.11 -4.15
C HIS A 10 -17.85 -26.32 -3.44
N ILE A 11 -18.23 -25.57 -2.42
CA ILE A 11 -17.28 -24.90 -1.53
C ILE A 11 -16.48 -25.98 -0.77
N PRO A 12 -15.14 -25.86 -0.69
CA PRO A 12 -14.33 -26.83 0.03
C PRO A 12 -14.76 -27.01 1.49
N SER A 13 -14.55 -28.21 2.04
CA SER A 13 -14.78 -28.48 3.46
C SER A 13 -13.84 -27.64 4.35
N LYS A 14 -14.29 -27.24 5.54
CA LYS A 14 -13.54 -26.42 6.51
C LYS A 14 -12.07 -26.81 6.72
N LYS A 15 -11.73 -28.11 6.69
CA LYS A 15 -10.34 -28.60 6.81
C LYS A 15 -9.36 -28.02 5.79
N TRP A 16 -9.84 -27.57 4.63
CA TRP A 16 -9.01 -26.96 3.58
C TRP A 16 -8.65 -25.50 3.87
N PHE A 17 -9.21 -24.91 4.93
CA PHE A 17 -8.97 -23.53 5.37
C PHE A 17 -8.09 -23.50 6.64
N TYR A 18 -7.10 -24.38 6.71
CA TYR A 18 -6.06 -24.33 7.75
C TYR A 18 -4.90 -23.44 7.30
N ASN A 19 -4.52 -22.47 8.11
CA ASN A 19 -3.45 -21.54 7.82
C ASN A 19 -2.16 -21.98 8.54
N ASN A 20 -1.22 -22.54 7.77
CA ASN A 20 0.08 -22.97 8.30
C ASN A 20 0.92 -21.84 8.90
N LEU A 21 0.74 -20.60 8.44
CA LEU A 21 1.51 -19.44 8.92
C LEU A 21 1.01 -18.96 10.29
N LYS A 22 -0.29 -19.11 10.55
CA LYS A 22 -0.92 -18.70 11.82
C LYS A 22 -1.15 -19.86 12.80
N GLY A 23 -1.03 -21.10 12.32
CA GLY A 23 -1.30 -22.31 13.11
C GLY A 23 -2.78 -22.54 13.43
N GLU A 24 -3.70 -21.82 12.79
CA GLU A 24 -5.13 -21.83 13.09
C GLU A 24 -5.98 -22.13 11.84
N SER A 25 -7.19 -22.65 12.06
CA SER A 25 -8.20 -22.82 11.01
C SER A 25 -9.22 -21.68 11.08
N VAL A 26 -9.91 -21.42 9.97
CA VAL A 26 -11.09 -20.55 9.95
C VAL A 26 -12.07 -20.90 11.08
N SER A 27 -12.72 -19.90 11.69
CA SER A 27 -13.70 -20.15 12.73
C SER A 27 -14.91 -20.91 12.15
N SER A 28 -15.66 -21.61 13.00
CA SER A 28 -16.89 -22.28 12.52
C SER A 28 -17.95 -21.28 12.06
N ASN A 29 -17.98 -20.10 12.68
CA ASN A 29 -18.93 -19.05 12.33
C ASN A 29 -18.63 -18.50 10.93
N ASP A 30 -17.38 -18.11 10.67
CA ASP A 30 -16.99 -17.54 9.37
C ASP A 30 -17.11 -18.58 8.25
N TYR A 31 -16.81 -19.86 8.53
CA TYR A 31 -17.02 -20.92 7.55
C TYR A 31 -18.50 -21.10 7.20
N ASN A 32 -19.38 -21.11 8.20
CA ASN A 32 -20.81 -21.25 7.99
C ASN A 32 -21.38 -20.03 7.23
N GLU A 33 -20.93 -18.82 7.56
CA GLU A 33 -21.31 -17.61 6.84
C GLU A 33 -20.85 -17.66 5.38
N MET A 34 -19.60 -18.06 5.12
CA MET A 34 -19.07 -18.24 3.76
C MET A 34 -19.90 -19.24 2.94
N VAL A 35 -20.26 -20.39 3.53
CA VAL A 35 -21.09 -21.41 2.86
C VAL A 35 -22.53 -20.94 2.67
N PHE A 36 -23.05 -20.12 3.59
CA PHE A 36 -24.41 -19.57 3.50
C PHE A 36 -24.53 -18.47 2.43
N THR A 37 -23.49 -17.64 2.29
CA THR A 37 -23.48 -16.47 1.40
C THR A 37 -23.13 -16.79 -0.06
N HIS A 38 -22.54 -17.97 -0.33
CA HIS A 38 -22.06 -18.34 -1.65
C HIS A 38 -22.66 -19.68 -2.11
N THR A 39 -23.09 -19.75 -3.38
CA THR A 39 -23.72 -20.96 -3.92
C THR A 39 -22.70 -22.03 -4.30
N ASN A 40 -21.56 -21.60 -4.84
CA ASN A 40 -20.54 -22.47 -5.41
C ASN A 40 -19.15 -21.80 -5.29
N LEU A 41 -18.11 -22.54 -5.65
CA LEU A 41 -16.73 -22.06 -5.59
C LEU A 41 -16.47 -20.84 -6.50
N TYR A 42 -17.19 -20.71 -7.62
CA TYR A 42 -17.06 -19.54 -8.49
C TYR A 42 -17.52 -18.27 -7.79
N ASP A 43 -18.67 -18.29 -7.12
CA ASP A 43 -19.20 -17.12 -6.41
C ASP A 43 -18.24 -16.68 -5.29
N LEU A 44 -17.74 -17.63 -4.50
CA LEU A 44 -16.76 -17.37 -3.45
C LEU A 44 -15.48 -16.73 -3.98
N LEU A 45 -14.91 -17.28 -5.05
CA LEU A 45 -13.68 -16.74 -5.64
C LEU A 45 -13.92 -15.38 -6.30
N ASN A 46 -15.09 -15.16 -6.87
CA ASN A 46 -15.45 -13.86 -7.44
C ASN A 46 -15.57 -12.80 -6.35
N ASP A 47 -16.24 -13.09 -5.24
CA ASP A 47 -16.32 -12.17 -4.11
C ASP A 47 -14.93 -11.87 -3.52
N TYR A 48 -14.15 -12.92 -3.23
CA TYR A 48 -12.77 -12.79 -2.76
C TYR A 48 -11.91 -11.89 -3.67
N ASN A 49 -11.93 -12.13 -4.98
CA ASN A 49 -11.18 -11.31 -5.93
C ASN A 49 -11.68 -9.86 -5.97
N ASN A 50 -12.99 -9.63 -5.80
CA ASN A 50 -13.53 -8.29 -5.74
C ASN A 50 -13.12 -7.57 -4.45
N LEU A 51 -13.04 -8.26 -3.31
CA LEU A 51 -12.54 -7.69 -2.06
C LEU A 51 -11.08 -7.20 -2.19
N ASP A 52 -10.24 -7.94 -2.92
CA ASP A 52 -8.84 -7.56 -3.14
C ASP A 52 -8.69 -6.48 -4.24
N ALA A 53 -9.44 -6.58 -5.34
CA ALA A 53 -9.24 -5.72 -6.51
C ALA A 53 -10.03 -4.41 -6.47
N LYS A 54 -11.27 -4.43 -5.98
CA LYS A 54 -12.18 -3.27 -6.01
C LYS A 54 -11.61 -2.06 -5.26
N PRO A 55 -11.04 -2.20 -4.04
CA PRO A 55 -10.43 -1.07 -3.35
C PRO A 55 -9.27 -0.46 -4.15
N GLY A 56 -8.46 -1.30 -4.80
CA GLY A 56 -7.36 -0.84 -5.67
C GLY A 56 -7.89 -0.02 -6.84
N VAL A 57 -8.91 -0.49 -7.55
CA VAL A 57 -9.54 0.24 -8.66
C VAL A 57 -10.13 1.58 -8.21
N GLU A 58 -10.82 1.60 -7.07
CA GLU A 58 -11.38 2.84 -6.50
C GLU A 58 -10.29 3.83 -6.11
N ALA A 59 -9.22 3.35 -5.47
CA ALA A 59 -8.07 4.17 -5.10
C ALA A 59 -7.36 4.74 -6.34
N THR A 60 -7.12 3.93 -7.37
CA THR A 60 -6.51 4.39 -8.63
C THR A 60 -7.38 5.44 -9.32
N LYS A 61 -8.71 5.28 -9.33
CA LYS A 61 -9.63 6.30 -9.87
C LYS A 61 -9.54 7.61 -9.09
N LYS A 62 -9.55 7.56 -7.76
CA LYS A 62 -9.41 8.76 -6.91
C LYS A 62 -8.06 9.45 -7.14
N LEU A 63 -6.98 8.68 -7.23
CA LEU A 63 -5.63 9.20 -7.53
C LEU A 63 -5.58 9.86 -8.91
N GLY A 64 -6.19 9.21 -9.92
CA GLY A 64 -6.31 9.75 -11.27
C GLY A 64 -7.04 11.09 -11.29
N ASN A 65 -8.20 11.17 -10.63
CA ASN A 65 -8.98 12.41 -10.54
C ASN A 65 -8.22 13.53 -9.84
N PHE A 66 -7.49 13.21 -8.76
CA PHE A 66 -6.65 14.18 -8.06
C PHE A 66 -5.58 14.77 -8.98
N PHE A 67 -4.77 13.94 -9.64
CA PHE A 67 -3.73 14.44 -10.54
C PHE A 67 -4.28 15.12 -11.80
N GLN A 68 -5.45 14.69 -12.26
CA GLN A 68 -6.14 15.37 -13.36
C GLN A 68 -6.50 16.81 -12.99
N SER A 69 -6.89 17.09 -11.74
CA SER A 69 -7.10 18.47 -11.26
C SER A 69 -5.82 19.33 -11.25
N LEU A 70 -4.65 18.69 -11.28
CA LEU A 70 -3.34 19.32 -11.42
C LEU A 70 -2.86 19.35 -12.88
N ASN A 71 -3.75 19.05 -13.84
CA ASN A 71 -3.45 18.93 -15.27
C ASN A 71 -2.38 17.87 -15.58
N LEU A 72 -2.42 16.74 -14.85
CA LEU A 72 -1.53 15.59 -15.03
C LEU A 72 -2.33 14.29 -15.21
N ASP A 73 -1.84 13.42 -16.08
CA ASP A 73 -2.39 12.09 -16.37
C ASP A 73 -1.47 11.01 -15.76
N ILE A 74 -2.00 10.25 -14.80
CA ILE A 74 -1.23 9.24 -14.06
C ILE A 74 -0.73 8.07 -14.92
N HIS A 75 -1.24 7.89 -16.14
CA HIS A 75 -0.82 6.82 -17.05
C HIS A 75 0.11 7.32 -18.15
N LYS A 76 0.07 8.62 -18.48
CA LYS A 76 0.95 9.22 -19.50
C LYS A 76 2.16 9.94 -18.92
N ASP A 77 1.96 10.66 -17.83
CA ASP A 77 2.99 11.55 -17.28
C ASP A 77 3.94 10.83 -16.32
N GLY A 78 3.45 9.77 -15.69
CA GLY A 78 4.26 8.87 -14.88
C GLY A 78 3.42 7.90 -14.08
N ILE A 79 3.78 6.61 -14.15
CA ILE A 79 3.11 5.52 -13.42
C ILE A 79 3.27 5.68 -11.89
N PHE A 80 4.28 6.44 -11.44
CA PHE A 80 4.62 6.60 -10.03
C PHE A 80 4.35 8.01 -9.53
N VAL A 81 3.75 8.12 -8.34
CA VAL A 81 3.47 9.40 -7.66
C VAL A 81 4.69 10.33 -7.59
N PRO A 82 5.91 9.89 -7.22
CA PRO A 82 7.08 10.78 -7.16
C PRO A 82 7.42 11.46 -8.50
N ARG A 83 7.17 10.77 -9.63
CA ARG A 83 7.41 11.35 -10.96
C ARG A 83 6.36 12.40 -11.30
N LEU A 84 5.10 12.15 -10.96
CA LEU A 84 4.01 13.11 -11.14
C LEU A 84 4.24 14.36 -10.29
N THR A 85 4.63 14.20 -9.02
CA THR A 85 4.95 15.33 -8.14
C THR A 85 6.16 16.11 -8.62
N LEU A 86 7.21 15.44 -9.13
CA LEU A 86 8.36 16.13 -9.70
C LEU A 86 7.97 16.90 -10.96
N LYS A 87 7.17 16.30 -11.86
CA LYS A 87 6.65 17.00 -13.04
C LYS A 87 5.80 18.20 -12.65
N TYR A 88 4.93 18.05 -11.65
CA TYR A 88 4.13 19.14 -11.11
C TYR A 88 5.00 20.28 -10.56
N LEU A 89 6.05 19.96 -9.78
CA LEU A 89 7.02 20.94 -9.29
C LEU A 89 7.65 21.75 -10.44
N TRP A 90 8.10 21.08 -11.50
CA TRP A 90 8.68 21.77 -12.66
C TRP A 90 7.67 22.66 -13.41
N HIS A 91 6.39 22.28 -13.44
CA HIS A 91 5.34 23.11 -14.03
C HIS A 91 4.93 24.31 -13.18
N THR A 92 5.12 24.22 -11.86
CA THR A 92 4.63 25.23 -10.90
C THR A 92 5.73 26.10 -10.31
N LYS A 93 7.01 25.73 -10.46
CA LYS A 93 8.13 26.55 -9.99
C LYS A 93 8.11 27.93 -10.63
N SER A 94 8.61 28.93 -9.92
CA SER A 94 8.85 30.24 -10.52
C SER A 94 9.90 30.14 -11.64
N LYS A 95 9.84 31.07 -12.60
CA LYS A 95 10.78 31.11 -13.73
C LYS A 95 12.22 31.26 -13.22
N ASP A 96 12.40 32.07 -12.18
CA ASP A 96 13.71 32.39 -11.59
C ASP A 96 14.17 31.35 -10.54
N CYS A 97 13.39 30.30 -10.30
CA CYS A 97 13.82 29.19 -9.45
C CYS A 97 14.69 28.23 -10.24
N GLU A 98 15.97 28.14 -9.86
CA GLU A 98 16.93 27.20 -10.42
C GLU A 98 17.27 26.11 -9.40
N PHE A 99 17.37 24.87 -9.88
CA PHE A 99 17.87 23.75 -9.08
C PHE A 99 19.25 23.37 -9.58
N GLN A 100 20.23 23.40 -8.69
CA GLN A 100 21.59 22.99 -9.00
C GLN A 100 21.76 21.51 -8.71
N LEU A 101 22.30 20.78 -9.67
CA LEU A 101 22.74 19.40 -9.46
C LEU A 101 24.15 19.41 -8.87
N PHE A 102 24.48 18.40 -8.07
CA PHE A 102 25.84 18.25 -7.51
C PHE A 102 26.89 17.78 -8.53
N LYS A 103 26.54 17.66 -9.82
CA LYS A 103 27.45 17.16 -10.86
C LYS A 103 28.70 18.06 -10.94
N GLY A 104 29.87 17.45 -10.79
CA GLY A 104 31.15 18.16 -10.78
C GLY A 104 31.56 18.68 -9.39
N ASN A 105 30.78 18.38 -8.35
CA ASN A 105 31.13 18.67 -6.95
C ASN A 105 30.74 17.49 -6.04
N GLU A 106 31.45 16.38 -6.20
CA GLU A 106 31.22 15.14 -5.45
C GLU A 106 31.46 15.33 -3.94
N GLU A 107 32.41 16.17 -3.54
CA GLU A 107 32.65 16.47 -2.13
C GLU A 107 31.42 17.10 -1.48
N LEU A 108 30.80 18.08 -2.15
CA LEU A 108 29.57 18.70 -1.66
C LEU A 108 28.40 17.70 -1.65
N TYR A 109 28.30 16.84 -2.67
CA TYR A 109 27.30 15.77 -2.70
C TYR A 109 27.42 14.86 -1.48
N HIS A 110 28.62 14.35 -1.21
CA HIS A 110 28.88 13.46 -0.08
C HIS A 110 28.62 14.16 1.25
N LYS A 111 29.12 15.39 1.43
CA LYS A 111 28.86 16.18 2.62
C LYS A 111 27.36 16.39 2.86
N TYR A 112 26.60 16.72 1.81
CA TYR A 112 25.15 16.89 1.94
C TYR A 112 24.45 15.57 2.27
N ARG A 113 24.80 14.49 1.57
CA ARG A 113 24.23 13.15 1.77
C ARG A 113 24.51 12.60 3.16
N ASP A 114 25.73 12.75 3.67
CA ASP A 114 26.14 12.22 4.98
C ASP A 114 25.43 12.95 6.13
N ASN A 115 24.99 14.20 5.90
CA ASN A 115 24.21 14.98 6.86
C ASN A 115 22.70 14.90 6.64
N LEU A 116 22.23 14.23 5.57
CA LEU A 116 20.81 14.07 5.28
C LEU A 116 20.24 12.94 6.14
N VAL A 117 19.67 13.29 7.28
CA VAL A 117 19.01 12.35 8.20
C VAL A 117 17.49 12.33 8.00
N GLY A 118 16.87 11.20 8.35
CA GLY A 118 15.40 11.08 8.37
C GLY A 118 14.76 11.85 9.52
N GLY A 119 13.44 11.71 9.66
CA GLY A 119 12.72 12.27 10.80
C GLY A 119 13.15 11.64 12.13
N PRO A 120 13.16 12.41 13.24
CA PRO A 120 13.53 11.86 14.54
C PRO A 120 12.52 10.81 14.99
N SER A 121 13.02 9.66 15.46
CA SER A 121 12.23 8.64 16.15
C SER A 121 12.63 8.63 17.62
N ILE A 122 11.87 9.33 18.45
CA ILE A 122 12.18 9.53 19.87
C ILE A 122 11.15 8.77 20.71
N VAL A 123 11.64 7.88 21.57
CA VAL A 123 10.85 7.23 22.62
C VAL A 123 11.30 7.79 23.95
N PHE A 124 10.37 8.44 24.67
CA PHE A 124 10.65 8.93 26.02
C PHE A 124 10.45 7.79 27.02
N HIS A 125 11.46 7.51 27.83
CA HIS A 125 11.34 6.63 28.99
C HIS A 125 11.26 7.50 30.25
N HIS A 126 10.16 7.37 31.00
CA HIS A 126 10.05 7.97 32.33
C HIS A 126 10.74 7.01 33.32
N TYR A 127 12.02 7.24 33.62
CA TYR A 127 12.72 6.55 34.71
C TYR A 127 12.92 7.55 35.85
N GLN A 128 12.23 7.33 36.97
CA GLN A 128 12.51 7.97 38.25
C GLN A 128 13.14 6.90 39.15
N GLU A 129 14.47 6.91 39.25
CA GLU A 129 15.15 6.24 40.35
C GLU A 129 14.93 7.10 41.59
N LYS A 130 14.24 6.56 42.59
CA LYS A 130 14.14 7.18 43.91
C LYS A 130 15.45 6.86 44.62
N ASP A 131 16.23 7.87 44.99
CA ASP A 131 17.39 7.66 45.87
C ASP A 131 16.88 7.02 47.18
N ASP A 132 17.22 5.75 47.40
CA ASP A 132 17.10 5.10 48.70
C ASP A 132 18.19 5.70 49.60
N GLN A 133 17.83 6.75 50.35
CA GLN A 133 18.67 7.27 51.44
C GLN A 133 18.66 6.26 52.59
N ASN A 134 19.85 5.66 52.84
CA ASN A 134 20.21 4.94 54.07
C ASN A 134 19.94 5.78 55.33
#